data_AF-A0A0L7R268-F1
#
_entry.id   AF-A0A0L7R268-F1
#
_cell.length_a   1.000
_cell.length_b   1.000
_cell.length_c   1.000
_cell.angle_alpha   90.00
_cell.angle_beta   90.00
_cell.angle_gamma   90.00
#
_symmetry.space_group_name_H-M   'P 1'
#
loop_
_entity.id
_entity.type
_entity.pdbx_description
1 polymer ?
#
loop_
_entity_poly.entity_id
_entity_poly.type
_entity_poly.pdbx_seq_one_letter_code
_entity_poly.pdbx_strand_id
1 'polypeptide(L)'
;MSEFKALQNALISLSESVDDFSVGAVSLDDFKPIEEKIRDKRKALKRLNSRILMLKAQNEYQTTSEEAKEDVKTTVENLHEATANSLINDAAIKLCLHSYTIEAILEGKQGDYDMQKKIFACMRKLYYFNDKVLSLANKIEDAVKEQLELKIQCQKALFDYQIFLKEQEKIRSKKLEEMNPTVARNKAKMNRYIERINIVKKLITNFIATSHHMLSEEPDLVKMLENHRETLNMETILKQFKDTVEAREQHENNETE
;
A
#
# COMPACT_ATOMS: atom_id res chain seq x y z
N MET A 1 44.35 -55.56 -24.47
CA MET A 1 44.07 -54.13 -24.17
C MET A 1 43.64 -53.32 -25.41
N SER A 2 44.11 -53.62 -26.62
CA SER A 2 43.73 -52.88 -27.86
C SER A 2 42.27 -53.07 -28.26
N GLU A 3 41.79 -54.32 -28.23
CA GLU A 3 40.45 -54.68 -28.71
C GLU A 3 39.32 -54.13 -27.85
N PHE A 4 39.52 -54.05 -26.52
CA PHE A 4 38.52 -53.49 -25.61
C PHE A 4 38.32 -51.98 -25.83
N LYS A 5 39.41 -51.26 -26.14
CA LYS A 5 39.36 -49.83 -26.49
C LYS A 5 38.70 -49.62 -27.86
N ALA A 6 38.99 -50.48 -28.83
CA ALA A 6 38.34 -50.44 -30.14
C ALA A 6 36.83 -50.71 -30.02
N LEU A 7 36.43 -51.66 -29.18
CA LEU A 7 35.02 -51.95 -28.91
C LEU A 7 34.32 -50.78 -28.20
N GLN A 8 34.98 -50.14 -27.24
CA GLN A 8 34.42 -48.99 -26.52
C GLN A 8 34.23 -47.79 -27.46
N ASN A 9 35.20 -47.52 -28.33
CA ASN A 9 35.08 -46.46 -29.34
C ASN A 9 34.01 -46.79 -30.39
N ALA A 10 33.90 -48.06 -30.82
CA ALA A 10 32.84 -48.48 -31.73
C ALA A 10 31.45 -48.36 -31.09
N LEU A 11 31.32 -48.63 -29.78
CA LEU A 11 30.09 -48.44 -29.03
C LEU A 11 29.70 -46.96 -28.94
N ILE A 12 30.69 -46.08 -28.71
CA ILE A 12 30.48 -44.62 -28.67
C ILE A 12 30.04 -44.11 -30.05
N SER A 13 30.75 -44.48 -31.12
CA SER A 13 30.38 -44.09 -32.49
C SER A 13 29.02 -44.66 -32.93
N LEU A 14 28.66 -45.86 -32.43
CA LEU A 14 27.35 -46.44 -32.66
C LEU A 14 26.27 -45.66 -31.88
N SER A 15 26.51 -45.28 -30.62
CA SER A 15 25.56 -44.46 -29.87
C SER A 15 25.35 -43.08 -30.50
N GLU A 16 26.41 -42.43 -30.97
CA GLU A 16 26.32 -41.14 -31.67
C GLU A 16 25.54 -41.28 -32.99
N SER A 17 25.78 -42.35 -33.75
CA SER A 17 25.04 -42.62 -35.00
C SER A 17 23.58 -43.00 -34.78
N VAL A 18 23.26 -43.64 -33.66
CA VAL A 18 21.89 -44.01 -33.28
C VAL A 18 21.11 -42.79 -32.75
N ASP A 19 21.77 -41.89 -32.02
CA ASP A 19 21.16 -40.62 -31.58
C ASP A 19 20.84 -39.68 -32.76
N ASP A 20 21.64 -39.72 -33.83
CA ASP A 20 21.38 -38.96 -35.07
C ASP A 20 20.31 -39.63 -35.98
N PHE A 21 20.10 -40.95 -35.86
CA PHE A 21 19.05 -41.68 -36.59
C PHE A 21 17.74 -41.70 -35.81
N SER A 22 16.93 -40.66 -36.01
CA SER A 22 15.59 -40.52 -35.41
C SER A 22 14.54 -41.46 -36.04
N VAL A 23 14.71 -42.77 -35.86
CA VAL A 23 13.70 -43.78 -36.26
C VAL A 23 12.80 -44.18 -35.08
N GLY A 24 13.14 -43.76 -33.85
CA GLY A 24 12.32 -43.96 -32.66
C GLY A 24 12.58 -42.91 -31.58
N ALA A 25 11.61 -42.74 -30.67
CA ALA A 25 11.77 -41.90 -29.48
C ALA A 25 12.87 -42.47 -28.58
N VAL A 26 13.97 -41.74 -28.42
CA VAL A 26 15.12 -42.13 -27.59
C VAL A 26 14.93 -41.60 -26.17
N SER A 27 14.17 -40.52 -26.01
CA SER A 27 13.85 -39.90 -24.71
C SER A 27 12.34 -39.77 -24.49
N LEU A 28 11.92 -39.71 -23.22
CA LEU A 28 10.55 -39.35 -22.81
C LEU A 28 10.10 -38.01 -23.40
N ASP A 29 11.04 -37.09 -23.66
CA ASP A 29 10.77 -35.81 -24.31
C ASP A 29 10.35 -35.95 -25.77
N ASP A 30 10.69 -37.05 -26.46
CA ASP A 30 10.32 -37.26 -27.85
C ASP A 30 8.82 -37.53 -28.05
N PHE A 31 8.14 -37.95 -26.98
CA PHE A 31 6.69 -38.15 -26.96
C PHE A 31 5.89 -36.85 -26.74
N LYS A 32 6.55 -35.74 -26.40
CA LYS A 32 5.85 -34.46 -26.19
C LYS A 32 5.26 -33.92 -27.50
N PRO A 33 4.05 -33.31 -27.45
CA PRO A 33 3.51 -32.56 -28.58
C PRO A 33 4.48 -31.50 -29.08
N ILE A 34 4.45 -31.23 -30.39
CA ILE A 34 5.39 -30.31 -31.05
C ILE A 34 5.28 -28.90 -30.43
N GLU A 35 4.08 -28.42 -30.05
CA GLU A 35 3.95 -27.10 -29.42
C GLU A 35 4.63 -27.04 -28.03
N GLU A 36 4.65 -28.15 -27.29
CA GLU A 36 5.30 -28.23 -25.99
C GLU A 36 6.83 -28.24 -26.14
N LYS A 37 7.35 -29.01 -27.10
CA LYS A 37 8.78 -28.99 -27.46
C LYS A 37 9.25 -27.60 -27.87
N ILE A 38 8.47 -26.89 -28.68
CA ILE A 38 8.78 -25.51 -29.09
C ILE A 38 8.79 -24.57 -27.88
N ARG A 39 7.83 -24.72 -26.97
CA ARG A 39 7.73 -23.92 -25.74
C ARG A 39 8.92 -24.14 -24.81
N ASP A 40 9.33 -25.39 -24.63
CA ASP A 40 10.47 -25.76 -23.79
C ASP A 40 11.79 -25.23 -24.38
N LYS A 41 11.98 -25.36 -25.70
CA LYS A 41 13.13 -24.76 -26.39
C LYS A 41 13.16 -23.24 -26.26
N ARG A 42 12.01 -22.55 -26.39
CA ARG A 42 11.91 -21.10 -26.17
C ARG A 42 12.26 -20.69 -24.75
N LYS A 43 11.84 -21.45 -23.73
CA LYS A 43 12.22 -21.21 -22.32
C LYS A 43 13.73 -21.41 -22.11
N ALA A 44 14.30 -22.48 -22.67
CA ALA A 44 15.73 -22.75 -22.59
C ALA A 44 16.55 -21.63 -23.25
N LEU A 45 16.14 -21.18 -24.44
CA LEU A 45 16.77 -20.07 -25.16
C LEU A 45 16.71 -18.76 -24.34
N LYS A 46 15.58 -18.47 -23.68
CA LYS A 46 15.46 -17.29 -22.81
C LYS A 46 16.48 -17.32 -21.67
N ARG A 47 16.70 -18.47 -21.03
CA ARG A 47 17.68 -18.65 -19.96
C ARG A 47 19.13 -18.50 -20.46
N LEU A 48 19.42 -19.04 -21.63
CA LEU A 48 20.73 -18.89 -22.25
C LEU A 48 21.02 -17.44 -22.61
N ASN A 49 20.05 -16.74 -23.21
CA ASN A 49 20.18 -15.32 -23.53
C ASN A 49 20.42 -14.46 -22.29
N SER A 50 19.69 -14.70 -21.19
CA SER A 50 19.95 -13.97 -19.93
C SER A 50 21.34 -14.25 -19.37
N ARG A 51 21.82 -15.50 -19.46
CA ARG A 51 23.18 -15.86 -19.03
C ARG A 51 24.25 -15.19 -19.88
N ILE A 52 24.06 -15.14 -21.20
CA ILE A 52 24.97 -14.44 -22.12
C ILE A 52 25.03 -12.94 -21.78
N LEU A 53 23.89 -12.30 -21.54
CA LEU A 53 23.84 -10.88 -21.16
C LEU A 53 24.57 -10.63 -19.84
N MET A 54 24.33 -11.47 -18.83
CA MET A 54 25.02 -11.38 -17.53
C MET A 54 26.54 -11.53 -17.68
N LEU A 55 27.00 -12.50 -18.47
CA LEU A 55 28.43 -12.73 -18.72
C LEU A 55 29.06 -11.57 -19.50
N LYS A 56 28.34 -10.99 -20.46
CA LYS A 56 28.79 -9.78 -21.16
C LYS A 56 28.94 -8.60 -20.22
N ALA A 57 27.92 -8.33 -19.39
CA ALA A 57 27.97 -7.26 -18.39
C ALA A 57 29.10 -7.48 -17.38
N GLN A 58 29.34 -8.71 -16.94
CA GLN A 58 30.45 -9.04 -16.05
C GLN A 58 31.81 -8.78 -16.70
N ASN A 59 31.96 -9.16 -17.98
CA ASN A 59 33.19 -8.92 -18.73
C ASN A 59 33.42 -7.42 -18.99
N GLU A 60 32.36 -6.68 -19.33
CA GLU A 60 32.39 -5.22 -19.49
C GLU A 60 32.78 -4.53 -18.17
N TYR A 61 32.21 -4.95 -17.04
CA TYR A 61 32.58 -4.44 -15.72
C TYR A 61 34.06 -4.72 -15.39
N GLN A 62 34.58 -5.90 -15.73
CA GLN A 62 35.99 -6.25 -15.50
C GLN A 62 36.96 -5.49 -16.43
N THR A 63 36.51 -5.09 -17.62
CA THR A 63 37.33 -4.38 -18.61
C THR A 63 37.27 -2.87 -18.46
N THR A 64 36.25 -2.33 -17.78
CA THR A 64 36.07 -0.89 -17.59
C THR A 64 36.76 -0.44 -16.30
N SER A 65 37.95 0.14 -16.43
CA SER A 65 38.73 0.74 -15.33
C SER A 65 38.35 2.21 -15.07
N GLU A 66 37.08 2.59 -15.23
CA GLU A 66 36.64 3.96 -14.94
C GLU A 66 36.24 4.10 -13.48
N GLU A 67 36.86 5.05 -12.77
CA GLU A 67 36.42 5.45 -11.43
C GLU A 67 34.99 6.02 -11.51
N ALA A 68 34.13 5.57 -10.58
CA ALA A 68 32.73 5.97 -10.55
C ALA A 68 32.62 7.49 -10.34
N LYS A 69 32.03 8.19 -11.32
CA LYS A 69 31.86 9.65 -11.31
C LYS A 69 30.67 10.14 -10.48
N GLU A 70 29.78 9.24 -10.06
CA GLU A 70 28.51 9.55 -9.39
C GLU A 70 28.38 8.82 -8.05
N ASP A 71 27.59 9.41 -7.15
CA ASP A 71 27.24 8.79 -5.86
C ASP A 71 26.41 7.52 -6.08
N VAL A 72 26.76 6.45 -5.38
CA VAL A 72 26.15 5.12 -5.49
C VAL A 72 24.63 5.20 -5.34
N LYS A 73 24.15 6.06 -4.44
CA LYS A 73 22.71 6.26 -4.22
C LYS A 73 22.01 6.79 -5.46
N THR A 74 22.55 7.83 -6.09
CA THR A 74 21.99 8.42 -7.32
C THR A 74 22.04 7.46 -8.50
N THR A 75 23.12 6.68 -8.64
CA THR A 75 23.22 5.67 -9.70
C THR A 75 22.21 4.54 -9.54
N VAL A 76 21.95 4.09 -8.30
CA VAL A 76 20.94 3.05 -8.01
C VAL A 76 19.53 3.58 -8.26
N GLU A 77 19.22 4.81 -7.86
CA GLU A 77 17.93 5.46 -8.15
C GLU A 77 17.68 5.58 -9.66
N ASN A 78 18.67 6.08 -10.42
CA ASN A 78 18.61 6.17 -11.88
C ASN A 78 18.45 4.80 -12.55
N LEU A 79 19.12 3.76 -12.04
CA LEU A 79 18.99 2.40 -12.54
C LEU A 79 17.58 1.83 -12.29
N HIS A 80 17.02 2.07 -11.11
CA HIS A 80 15.66 1.63 -10.79
C HIS A 80 14.63 2.34 -11.65
N GLU A 81 14.77 3.65 -11.85
CA GLU A 81 13.91 4.42 -12.74
C GLU A 81 14.02 3.93 -14.19
N ALA A 82 15.23 3.75 -14.72
CA ALA A 82 15.45 3.22 -16.06
C ALA A 82 14.87 1.81 -16.23
N THR A 83 14.99 0.96 -15.21
CA THR A 83 14.43 -0.40 -15.21
C THR A 83 12.90 -0.37 -15.19
N ALA A 84 12.30 0.46 -14.31
CA ALA A 84 10.85 0.62 -14.24
C ALA A 84 10.29 1.15 -15.56
N ASN A 85 10.91 2.19 -16.11
CA ASN A 85 10.54 2.77 -17.40
C ASN A 85 10.68 1.75 -18.54
N SER A 86 11.75 0.95 -18.56
CA SER A 86 11.93 -0.11 -19.54
C SER A 86 10.83 -1.18 -19.46
N LEU A 87 10.46 -1.61 -18.25
CA LEU A 87 9.38 -2.58 -18.02
C LEU A 87 8.01 -2.02 -18.44
N ILE A 88 7.72 -0.77 -18.08
CA ILE A 88 6.49 -0.07 -18.48
C ILE A 88 6.43 0.05 -20.00
N ASN A 89 7.52 0.46 -20.64
CA ASN A 89 7.60 0.61 -22.09
C ASN A 89 7.44 -0.74 -22.81
N ASP A 90 8.08 -1.82 -22.33
CA ASP A 90 7.92 -3.15 -22.90
C ASP A 90 6.47 -3.66 -22.76
N ALA A 91 5.83 -3.42 -21.61
CA ALA A 91 4.42 -3.74 -21.42
C ALA A 91 3.51 -2.94 -22.36
N ALA A 92 3.76 -1.63 -22.51
CA ALA A 92 3.03 -0.77 -23.42
C ALA A 92 3.19 -1.21 -24.88
N ILE A 93 4.41 -1.49 -25.32
CA ILE A 93 4.70 -2.00 -26.68
C ILE A 93 3.96 -3.30 -26.93
N LYS A 94 4.00 -4.26 -25.99
CA LYS A 94 3.26 -5.52 -26.11
C LYS A 94 1.75 -5.30 -26.23
N LEU A 95 1.18 -4.42 -25.42
CA LEU A 95 -0.23 -4.09 -25.49
C LEU A 95 -0.59 -3.45 -26.83
N CYS A 96 0.22 -2.53 -27.33
CA CYS A 96 0.03 -1.93 -28.66
C CYS A 96 0.09 -2.98 -29.78
N LEU A 97 1.06 -3.91 -29.71
CA LEU A 97 1.17 -5.01 -30.68
C LEU A 97 -0.03 -5.96 -30.62
N HIS A 98 -0.51 -6.28 -29.42
CA HIS A 98 -1.73 -7.07 -29.24
C HIS A 98 -2.94 -6.34 -29.82
N SER A 99 -3.11 -5.05 -29.54
CA SER A 99 -4.19 -4.24 -30.11
C SER A 99 -4.14 -4.19 -31.63
N TYR A 100 -2.95 -3.98 -32.21
CA TYR A 100 -2.74 -4.02 -33.66
C TYR A 100 -3.11 -5.39 -34.24
N THR A 101 -2.75 -6.47 -33.56
CA THR A 101 -3.10 -7.84 -34.01
C THR A 101 -4.61 -8.07 -33.93
N ILE A 102 -5.26 -7.60 -32.86
CA ILE A 102 -6.72 -7.66 -32.72
C ILE A 102 -7.40 -6.89 -33.85
N GLU A 103 -6.92 -5.70 -34.17
CA GLU A 103 -7.41 -4.87 -35.28
C GLU A 103 -7.20 -5.57 -36.62
N ALA A 104 -6.01 -6.08 -36.90
CA ALA A 104 -5.70 -6.82 -38.13
C ALA A 104 -6.58 -8.08 -38.28
N ILE A 105 -6.92 -8.74 -37.17
CA ILE A 105 -7.86 -9.87 -37.18
C ILE A 105 -9.27 -9.39 -37.54
N LEU A 106 -9.74 -8.29 -36.94
CA LEU A 106 -11.06 -7.73 -37.22
C LEU A 106 -11.21 -7.22 -38.65
N GLU A 107 -10.15 -6.67 -39.23
CA GLU A 107 -10.09 -6.23 -40.64
C GLU A 107 -9.99 -7.41 -41.64
N GLY A 108 -9.82 -8.64 -41.15
CA GLY A 108 -9.65 -9.83 -41.99
C GLY A 108 -8.30 -9.94 -42.69
N LYS A 109 -7.30 -9.14 -42.25
CA LYS A 109 -5.92 -9.22 -42.75
C LYS A 109 -5.16 -10.38 -42.12
N GLN A 110 -5.54 -10.83 -40.93
CA GLN A 110 -4.97 -11.99 -40.21
C GLN A 110 -6.06 -12.81 -39.50
N GLY A 111 -5.78 -14.07 -39.16
CA GLY A 111 -6.71 -14.92 -38.39
C GLY A 111 -7.86 -15.51 -39.20
N ASP A 112 -8.62 -16.41 -38.57
CA ASP A 112 -9.79 -17.06 -39.18
C ASP A 112 -11.11 -16.36 -38.76
N TYR A 113 -12.20 -16.73 -39.43
CA TYR A 113 -13.53 -16.17 -39.15
C TYR A 113 -14.06 -16.51 -37.75
N ASP A 114 -13.61 -17.62 -37.16
CA ASP A 114 -14.01 -18.02 -35.79
C ASP A 114 -13.35 -17.12 -34.73
N MET A 115 -12.08 -16.76 -34.93
CA MET A 115 -11.33 -15.79 -34.12
C MET A 115 -12.00 -14.42 -34.16
N GLN A 116 -12.43 -13.95 -35.34
CA GLN A 116 -13.17 -12.70 -35.46
C GLN A 116 -14.46 -12.72 -34.63
N LYS A 117 -15.27 -13.78 -34.74
CA LYS A 117 -16.50 -13.93 -33.95
C LYS A 117 -16.23 -13.90 -32.45
N LYS A 118 -15.17 -14.57 -31.99
CA LYS A 118 -14.78 -14.58 -30.57
C LYS A 118 -14.37 -13.19 -30.09
N ILE A 119 -13.56 -12.47 -30.87
CA ILE A 119 -13.14 -11.10 -30.54
C ILE A 119 -14.35 -10.17 -30.48
N PHE A 120 -15.25 -10.22 -31.46
CA PHE A 120 -16.50 -9.42 -31.44
C PHE A 120 -17.37 -9.73 -30.22
N ALA A 121 -17.50 -11.00 -29.84
CA ALA A 121 -18.25 -11.39 -28.64
C ALA A 121 -17.61 -10.85 -27.35
N CYS A 122 -16.28 -10.88 -27.26
CA CYS A 122 -15.54 -10.31 -26.13
C CYS A 122 -15.68 -8.78 -26.08
N MET A 123 -15.49 -8.09 -27.20
CA MET A 123 -15.65 -6.63 -27.28
C MET A 123 -17.07 -6.22 -26.88
N ARG A 124 -18.10 -6.88 -27.39
CA ARG A 124 -19.49 -6.59 -27.03
C ARG A 124 -19.75 -6.72 -25.53
N LYS A 125 -19.18 -7.75 -24.89
CA LYS A 125 -19.26 -7.90 -23.43
C LYS A 125 -18.54 -6.77 -22.71
N LEU A 126 -17.33 -6.41 -23.16
CA LEU A 126 -16.55 -5.32 -22.56
C LEU A 126 -17.30 -3.98 -22.66
N TYR A 127 -17.85 -3.65 -23.83
CA TYR A 127 -18.66 -2.43 -24.00
C TYR A 127 -19.88 -2.43 -23.09
N TYR A 128 -20.61 -3.53 -23.02
CA TYR A 128 -21.77 -3.64 -22.11
C TYR A 128 -21.40 -3.43 -20.64
N PHE A 129 -20.28 -4.01 -20.19
CA PHE A 129 -19.79 -3.78 -18.83
C PHE A 129 -19.36 -2.33 -18.62
N ASN A 130 -18.66 -1.74 -19.59
CA ASN A 130 -18.22 -0.35 -19.52
C ASN A 130 -19.42 0.61 -19.42
N ASP A 131 -20.46 0.41 -20.22
CA ASP A 131 -21.68 1.21 -20.18
C ASP A 131 -22.41 1.08 -18.84
N LYS A 132 -22.44 -0.13 -18.26
CA LYS A 132 -22.98 -0.36 -16.93
C LYS A 132 -22.19 0.36 -15.84
N VAL A 133 -20.86 0.30 -15.91
CA VAL A 133 -19.99 0.99 -14.95
C VAL A 133 -20.17 2.50 -15.06
N LEU A 134 -20.21 3.05 -16.27
CA LEU A 134 -20.49 4.48 -16.51
C LEU A 134 -21.86 4.89 -15.98
N SER A 135 -22.90 4.10 -16.26
CA SER A 135 -24.25 4.36 -15.75
C SER A 135 -24.30 4.36 -14.22
N LEU A 136 -23.59 3.42 -13.57
CA LEU A 136 -23.51 3.37 -12.12
C LEU A 136 -22.73 4.57 -11.56
N ALA A 137 -21.62 4.95 -12.19
CA ALA A 137 -20.83 6.10 -11.78
C ALA A 137 -21.66 7.39 -11.80
N ASN A 138 -22.44 7.61 -12.87
CA ASN A 138 -23.33 8.77 -12.97
C ASN A 138 -24.39 8.76 -11.85
N LYS A 139 -25.00 7.60 -11.56
CA LYS A 139 -25.96 7.48 -10.45
C LYS A 139 -25.34 7.76 -9.09
N ILE A 140 -24.08 7.35 -8.88
CA ILE A 140 -23.34 7.66 -7.65
C ILE A 140 -23.12 9.17 -7.55
N GLU A 141 -22.70 9.81 -8.64
CA GLU A 141 -22.48 11.25 -8.68
C GLU A 141 -23.77 12.03 -8.36
N ASP A 142 -24.89 11.63 -8.96
CA ASP A 142 -26.21 12.23 -8.70
C ASP A 142 -26.65 12.05 -7.24
N ALA A 143 -26.48 10.83 -6.69
CA ALA A 143 -26.80 10.56 -5.29
C ALA A 143 -25.93 11.37 -4.31
N VAL A 144 -24.65 11.58 -4.65
CA VAL A 144 -23.74 12.42 -3.85
C VAL A 144 -24.18 13.88 -3.89
N LYS A 145 -24.60 14.40 -5.05
CA LYS A 145 -25.15 15.77 -5.18
C LYS A 145 -26.43 15.93 -4.34
N GLU A 146 -27.35 14.98 -4.42
CA GLU A 146 -28.57 14.98 -3.62
C GLU A 146 -28.27 14.92 -2.12
N GLN A 147 -27.35 14.05 -1.70
CA GLN A 147 -26.91 13.95 -0.32
C GLN A 147 -26.33 15.28 0.20
N LEU A 148 -25.53 15.98 -0.62
CA LEU A 148 -24.96 17.27 -0.26
C LEU A 148 -26.05 18.31 -0.05
N GLU A 149 -27.02 18.38 -0.97
CA GLU A 149 -28.14 19.32 -0.86
C GLU A 149 -28.98 19.05 0.40
N LEU A 150 -29.31 17.79 0.69
CA LEU A 150 -30.01 17.41 1.91
C LEU A 150 -29.22 17.76 3.18
N LYS A 151 -27.89 17.60 3.17
CA LYS A 151 -27.04 18.03 4.29
C LYS A 151 -27.09 19.54 4.50
N ILE A 152 -27.06 20.33 3.41
CA ILE A 152 -27.18 21.79 3.48
C ILE A 152 -28.56 22.17 4.05
N GLN A 153 -29.64 21.56 3.57
CA GLN A 153 -30.99 21.82 4.08
C GLN A 153 -31.13 21.46 5.56
N CYS A 154 -30.60 20.31 5.96
CA CYS A 154 -30.58 19.89 7.37
C CYS A 154 -29.81 20.88 8.23
N GLN A 155 -28.63 21.33 7.77
CA GLN A 155 -27.83 22.33 8.50
C GLN A 155 -28.57 23.66 8.65
N LYS A 156 -29.24 24.14 7.59
CA LYS A 156 -30.08 25.35 7.67
C LYS A 156 -31.21 25.18 8.68
N ALA A 157 -31.95 24.08 8.61
CA ALA A 157 -33.05 23.79 9.53
C ALA A 157 -32.58 23.70 11.00
N LEU A 158 -31.42 23.08 11.25
CA LEU A 158 -30.81 23.03 12.58
C LEU A 158 -30.44 24.43 13.09
N PHE A 159 -29.89 25.27 12.21
CA PHE A 159 -29.53 26.63 12.56
C PHE A 159 -30.76 27.48 12.89
N ASP A 160 -31.81 27.40 12.07
CA ASP A 160 -33.08 28.10 12.30
C ASP A 160 -33.73 27.66 13.62
N TYR A 161 -33.73 26.35 13.90
CA TYR A 161 -34.21 25.82 15.16
C TYR A 161 -33.39 26.33 16.35
N GLN A 162 -32.06 26.43 16.20
CA GLN A 162 -31.19 26.97 17.23
C GLN A 162 -31.45 28.46 17.50
N ILE A 163 -31.75 29.25 16.45
CA ILE A 163 -32.20 30.65 16.59
C ILE A 163 -33.51 30.70 17.38
N PHE A 164 -34.51 29.91 16.99
CA PHE A 164 -35.79 29.83 17.67
C PHE A 164 -35.64 29.50 19.16
N LEU A 165 -34.79 28.53 19.51
CA LEU A 165 -34.52 28.18 20.91
C LEU A 165 -33.89 29.34 21.69
N LYS A 166 -32.95 30.07 21.09
CA LYS A 166 -32.35 31.26 21.71
C LYS A 166 -33.38 32.36 21.95
N GLU A 167 -34.29 32.59 21.01
CA GLU A 167 -35.37 33.56 21.17
C GLU A 167 -36.33 33.16 22.31
N GLN A 168 -36.74 31.90 22.35
CA GLN A 168 -37.57 31.35 23.44
C GLN A 168 -36.87 31.48 24.79
N GLU A 169 -35.58 31.18 24.85
CA GLU A 169 -34.79 31.33 26.08
C GLU A 169 -34.70 32.80 26.53
N LYS A 170 -34.50 33.75 25.61
CA LYS A 170 -34.50 35.18 25.93
C LYS A 170 -35.83 35.62 26.52
N ILE A 171 -36.96 35.22 25.90
CA ILE A 171 -38.30 35.57 26.40
C ILE A 171 -38.53 35.00 27.80
N ARG A 172 -38.20 33.71 28.01
CA ARG A 172 -38.36 33.05 29.31
C ARG A 172 -37.46 33.67 30.38
N SER A 173 -36.22 34.01 30.03
CA SER A 173 -35.26 34.61 30.96
C SER A 173 -35.69 36.01 31.37
N LYS A 174 -36.18 36.83 30.42
CA LYS A 174 -36.74 38.16 30.72
C LYS A 174 -37.94 38.07 31.68
N LYS A 175 -38.89 37.18 31.40
CA LYS A 175 -40.04 36.93 32.31
C LYS A 175 -39.59 36.47 33.70
N LEU A 176 -38.58 35.61 33.76
CA LEU A 176 -38.04 35.10 35.03
C LEU A 176 -37.35 36.21 35.84
N GLU A 177 -36.60 37.10 35.17
CA GLU A 177 -35.98 38.25 35.82
C GLU A 177 -37.02 39.22 36.39
N GLU A 178 -38.11 39.45 35.66
CA GLU A 178 -39.22 40.31 36.10
C GLU A 178 -40.01 39.69 37.28
N MET A 179 -40.27 38.38 37.24
CA MET A 179 -41.07 37.70 38.28
C MET A 179 -40.27 37.28 39.52
N ASN A 180 -39.02 36.83 39.35
CA ASN A 180 -38.20 36.31 40.42
C ASN A 180 -36.68 36.51 40.18
N PRO A 181 -36.13 37.66 40.59
CA PRO A 181 -34.75 38.04 40.27
C PRO A 181 -33.68 37.21 40.99
N THR A 182 -33.99 36.62 42.14
CA THR A 182 -33.03 35.79 42.88
C THR A 182 -32.81 34.45 42.19
N VAL A 183 -33.88 33.83 41.68
CA VAL A 183 -33.82 32.60 40.88
C VAL A 183 -33.10 32.83 39.56
N ALA A 184 -33.35 33.96 38.89
CA ALA A 184 -32.63 34.33 37.67
C ALA A 184 -31.10 34.43 37.89
N ARG A 185 -30.65 35.06 38.98
CA ARG A 185 -29.22 35.14 39.34
C ARG A 185 -28.60 33.76 39.61
N ASN A 186 -29.31 32.87 40.29
CA ASN A 186 -28.83 31.51 40.56
C ASN A 186 -28.73 30.68 39.28
N LYS A 187 -29.72 30.79 38.36
CA LYS A 187 -29.66 30.18 37.03
C LYS A 187 -28.43 30.65 36.25
N ALA A 188 -28.16 31.97 36.23
CA ALA A 188 -26.99 32.52 35.54
C ALA A 188 -25.66 32.01 36.12
N LYS A 189 -25.54 31.90 37.46
CA LYS A 189 -24.36 31.29 38.10
C LYS A 189 -24.20 29.83 37.69
N MET A 190 -25.27 29.04 37.71
CA MET A 190 -25.25 27.63 37.32
C MET A 190 -24.81 27.46 35.85
N ASN A 191 -25.35 28.26 34.93
CA ASN A 191 -24.98 28.21 33.51
C ASN A 191 -23.49 28.46 33.29
N ARG A 192 -22.89 29.45 33.98
CA ARG A 192 -21.43 29.69 33.89
C ARG A 192 -20.61 28.50 34.38
N TYR A 193 -21.05 27.83 35.44
CA TYR A 193 -20.39 26.61 35.92
C TYR A 193 -20.48 25.48 34.90
N ILE A 194 -21.65 25.27 34.29
CA ILE A 194 -21.86 24.25 33.25
C ILE A 194 -21.01 24.54 32.02
N GLU A 195 -20.95 25.80 31.57
CA GLU A 195 -20.08 26.23 30.46
C GLU A 195 -18.61 25.93 30.75
N ARG A 196 -18.15 26.24 31.96
CA ARG A 196 -16.78 25.96 32.39
C ARG A 196 -16.49 24.45 32.36
N ILE A 197 -17.40 23.63 32.88
CA ILE A 197 -17.27 22.16 32.84
C ILE A 197 -17.19 21.67 31.39
N ASN A 198 -18.03 22.19 30.50
CA ASN A 198 -18.03 21.78 29.09
C ASN A 198 -16.74 22.19 28.34
N ILE A 199 -16.20 23.39 28.61
CA ILE A 199 -14.92 23.83 28.04
C ILE A 199 -13.79 22.90 28.50
N VAL A 200 -13.71 22.63 29.81
CA VAL A 200 -12.70 21.73 30.38
C VAL A 200 -12.83 20.32 29.81
N LYS A 201 -14.06 19.80 29.71
CA LYS A 201 -14.32 18.50 29.09
C LYS A 201 -13.80 18.45 27.65
N LYS A 202 -14.07 19.46 26.85
CA LYS A 202 -13.62 19.53 25.45
C LYS A 202 -12.09 19.62 25.34
N LEU A 203 -11.45 20.39 26.22
CA LEU A 203 -9.98 20.46 26.31
C LEU A 203 -9.38 19.11 26.64
N ILE A 204 -9.93 18.38 27.63
CA ILE A 204 -9.47 17.04 28.00
C ILE A 204 -9.64 16.06 26.83
N THR A 205 -10.79 16.07 26.16
CA THR A 205 -11.02 15.19 25.00
C THR A 205 -10.05 15.49 23.86
N ASN A 206 -9.82 16.76 23.54
CA ASN A 206 -8.84 17.15 22.53
C ASN A 206 -7.42 16.76 22.93
N PHE A 207 -7.04 16.98 24.19
CA PHE A 207 -5.75 16.57 24.72
C PHE A 207 -5.54 15.07 24.55
N ILE A 208 -6.51 14.24 24.96
CA ILE A 208 -6.45 12.78 24.80
C ILE A 208 -6.34 12.40 23.32
N ALA A 209 -7.13 13.01 22.42
CA ALA A 209 -7.09 12.71 20.99
C ALA A 209 -5.73 13.05 20.37
N THR A 210 -5.17 14.22 20.69
CA THR A 210 -3.84 14.63 20.23
C THR A 210 -2.75 13.74 20.81
N SER A 211 -2.79 13.45 22.12
CA SER A 211 -1.83 12.53 22.75
C SER A 211 -1.90 11.13 22.12
N HIS A 212 -3.10 10.62 21.82
CA HIS A 212 -3.25 9.34 21.16
C HIS A 212 -2.66 9.34 19.74
N HIS A 213 -2.84 10.41 18.98
CA HIS A 213 -2.21 10.59 17.68
C HIS A 213 -0.68 10.59 17.77
N MET A 214 -0.12 11.40 18.68
CA MET A 214 1.33 11.48 18.88
C MET A 214 1.93 10.14 19.32
N LEU A 215 1.23 9.41 20.21
CA LEU A 215 1.62 8.06 20.63
C LEU A 215 1.49 7.03 19.49
N SER A 216 0.61 7.25 18.52
CA SER A 216 0.46 6.38 17.35
C SER A 216 1.54 6.64 16.29
N GLU A 217 2.06 7.86 16.20
CA GLU A 217 3.15 8.25 15.28
C GLU A 217 4.54 7.77 15.78
N GLU A 218 4.75 7.74 17.09
CA GLU A 218 5.99 7.24 17.71
C GLU A 218 5.73 5.98 18.58
N PRO A 219 5.54 4.80 17.96
CA PRO A 219 5.22 3.57 18.68
C PRO A 219 6.35 3.10 19.60
N ASP A 220 7.59 3.52 19.33
CA ASP A 220 8.75 3.23 20.19
C ASP A 220 8.63 3.94 21.55
N LEU A 221 7.99 5.11 21.61
CA LEU A 221 7.77 5.85 22.86
C LEU A 221 6.73 5.15 23.74
N VAL A 222 5.68 4.58 23.12
CA VAL A 222 4.67 3.75 23.81
C VAL A 222 5.33 2.50 24.37
N LYS A 223 6.16 1.83 23.58
CA LYS A 223 6.89 0.62 24.00
C LYS A 223 7.89 0.91 25.12
N MET A 224 8.55 2.07 25.06
CA MET A 224 9.45 2.54 26.12
C MET A 224 8.69 2.88 27.41
N LEU A 225 7.50 3.49 27.31
CA LEU A 225 6.62 3.74 28.46
C LEU A 225 6.05 2.45 29.07
N GLU A 226 5.68 1.46 28.27
CA GLU A 226 5.26 0.14 28.74
C GLU A 226 6.41 -0.59 29.47
N ASN A 227 7.62 -0.55 28.90
CA ASN A 227 8.81 -1.10 29.56
C ASN A 227 9.15 -0.36 30.87
N HIS A 228 8.91 0.95 30.93
CA HIS A 228 9.10 1.74 32.15
C HIS A 228 8.02 1.50 33.21
N ARG A 229 6.80 1.11 32.81
CA ARG A 229 5.73 0.73 33.73
C ARG A 229 6.06 -0.54 34.52
N GLU A 230 6.73 -1.50 33.90
CA GLU A 230 7.15 -2.74 34.58
C GLU A 230 8.32 -2.51 35.55
N THR A 231 9.16 -1.51 35.30
CA THR A 231 10.28 -1.15 36.17
C THR A 231 9.87 -0.25 37.35
N LEU A 232 8.80 0.55 37.19
CA LEU A 232 8.19 1.37 38.25
C LEU A 232 7.13 0.58 39.04
N ASN A 233 7.55 -0.49 39.71
CA ASN A 233 6.70 -1.13 40.72
C ASN A 233 6.51 -0.18 41.93
N MET A 234 5.38 -0.29 42.65
CA MET A 234 5.07 0.57 43.80
C MET A 234 6.17 0.51 44.88
N GLU A 235 6.85 -0.63 44.95
CA GLU A 235 8.01 -0.89 45.81
C GLU A 235 9.24 -0.05 45.41
N THR A 236 9.49 0.12 44.11
CA THR A 236 10.55 0.98 43.56
C THR A 236 10.25 2.46 43.80
N ILE A 237 8.98 2.86 43.67
CA ILE A 237 8.52 4.23 43.96
C ILE A 237 8.69 4.54 45.46
N LEU A 238 8.30 3.61 46.35
CA LEU A 238 8.48 3.76 47.80
C LEU A 238 9.96 3.79 48.20
N LYS A 239 10.83 3.03 47.54
CA LYS A 239 12.29 3.09 47.75
C LYS A 239 12.87 4.43 47.30
N GLN A 240 12.57 4.88 46.09
CA GLN A 240 13.02 6.19 45.61
C GLN A 240 12.54 7.34 46.52
N PHE A 241 11.32 7.23 47.06
CA PHE A 241 10.79 8.21 48.01
C PHE A 241 11.52 8.17 49.36
N LYS A 242 11.85 6.98 49.88
CA LYS A 242 12.68 6.84 51.08
C LYS A 242 14.10 7.36 50.86
N ASP A 243 14.73 6.99 49.76
CA ASP A 243 16.10 7.41 49.41
C ASP A 243 16.19 8.93 49.23
N THR A 244 15.15 9.59 48.69
CA THR A 244 15.12 11.07 48.58
C THR A 244 14.82 11.78 49.91
N VAL A 245 14.11 11.14 50.83
CA VAL A 245 13.89 11.68 52.18
C VAL A 245 15.16 11.51 53.03
N GLU A 246 15.79 10.34 52.99
CA GLU A 246 17.04 10.06 53.72
C GLU A 246 18.23 10.90 53.20
N ALA A 247 18.32 11.15 51.88
CA ALA A 247 19.33 12.04 51.31
C ALA A 247 19.16 13.52 51.72
N ARG A 248 17.92 13.96 51.99
CA ARG A 248 17.66 15.31 52.52
C ARG A 248 18.05 15.43 53.99
N GLU A 249 17.75 14.41 54.79
CA GLU A 249 18.13 14.37 56.21
C GLU A 249 19.65 14.28 56.41
N GLN A 250 20.39 13.62 55.51
CA GLN A 250 21.86 13.60 55.54
C GLN A 250 22.50 14.91 55.08
N HIS A 251 21.85 15.66 54.17
CA HIS A 251 22.33 16.98 53.74
C HIS A 251 22.10 18.04 54.83
N GLU A 252 20.97 17.99 55.54
CA GLU A 252 20.69 18.92 56.65
C GLU A 252 21.62 18.69 57.86
N ASN A 253 22.04 17.45 58.11
CA ASN A 253 22.98 17.11 59.20
C ASN A 253 24.45 17.41 58.87
N ASN A 254 24.85 17.45 57.58
CA ASN A 254 26.21 17.83 57.17
C ASN A 254 26.42 19.35 57.02
N GLU A 255 25.35 20.14 57.06
CA GLU A 255 25.43 21.62 57.09
C GLU A 255 25.42 22.19 58.53
N THR A 256 25.33 21.32 59.55
CA THR A 256 25.28 21.71 60.97
C THR A 256 26.48 21.29 61.84
N GLU A 257 27.53 20.70 61.25
CA GLU A 257 28.87 20.54 61.87
C GLU A 257 29.91 21.50 61.27
#